data_AF-A0AAU8DVM2-F1
#
_entry.id   AF-A0AAU8DVM2-F1
#
_cell.length_a   1.000
_cell.length_b   1.000
_cell.length_c   1.000
_cell.angle_alpha   90.00
_cell.angle_beta   90.00
_cell.angle_gamma   90.00
#
_symmetry.space_group_name_H-M   'P 1'
#
loop_
_entity.id
_entity.type
_entity.pdbx_description
1 polymer ?
#
loop_
_entity_poly.entity_id
_entity_poly.type
_entity_poly.pdbx_seq_one_letter_code
_entity_poly.pdbx_strand_id
1 'polypeptide(L)'
;METDCTRCELPLSMCEHGLRDRTAKTAGAGAEKLLISPTGLAHFGGCPHKGDDPDLSRWAEIRDENAWLKLANGESLPATDGADLALVARARCLDCVNHGPWR
;
A
#
# COMPACT_ATOMS: atom_id res chain seq x y z
N MET A 1 8.83 26.95 6.27
CA MET A 1 7.98 27.60 5.25
C MET A 1 7.00 26.57 4.76
N GLU A 2 5.71 26.79 5.02
CA GLU A 2 4.64 25.97 4.47
C GLU A 2 4.56 26.23 2.97
N THR A 3 4.60 25.18 2.16
CA THR A 3 4.51 25.31 0.70
C THR A 3 3.04 25.49 0.34
N ASP A 4 2.73 26.59 -0.34
CA ASP A 4 1.44 26.87 -0.96
C ASP A 4 1.24 26.05 -2.24
N CYS A 5 -0.03 25.76 -2.55
CA CYS A 5 -0.40 25.05 -3.76
C CYS A 5 -0.49 26.02 -4.94
N THR A 6 0.30 25.82 -6.00
CA THR A 6 0.27 26.69 -7.20
C THR A 6 -1.06 26.66 -7.97
N ARG A 7 -1.96 25.72 -7.66
CA ARG A 7 -3.29 25.58 -8.30
C ARG A 7 -4.40 26.35 -7.57
N CYS A 8 -4.28 26.55 -6.27
CA CYS A 8 -5.36 27.10 -5.45
C CYS A 8 -4.89 27.98 -4.29
N GLU A 9 -3.59 28.27 -4.21
CA GLU A 9 -2.91 29.21 -3.29
C GLU A 9 -3.08 28.91 -1.78
N LEU A 10 -3.81 27.85 -1.45
CA LEU A 10 -3.94 27.29 -0.11
C LEU A 10 -2.69 26.48 0.27
N PRO A 11 -2.36 26.38 1.57
CA PRO A 11 -1.29 25.51 2.05
C PRO A 11 -1.48 24.06 1.56
N LEU A 12 -0.39 23.40 1.10
CA LEU A 12 -0.43 21.99 0.69
C LEU A 12 -0.92 21.05 1.81
N SER A 13 -0.92 21.50 3.06
CA SER A 13 -1.48 20.79 4.22
C SER A 13 -2.99 20.81 4.30
N MET A 14 -3.66 21.75 3.64
CA MET A 14 -5.11 21.97 3.79
C MET A 14 -5.87 21.92 2.46
N CYS A 15 -5.20 21.97 1.32
CA CYS A 15 -5.87 21.84 0.03
C CYS A 15 -6.01 20.39 -0.42
N GLU A 16 -7.09 20.09 -1.15
CA GLU A 16 -7.32 18.75 -1.70
C GLU A 16 -6.17 18.28 -2.60
N HIS A 17 -5.49 19.19 -3.31
CA HIS A 17 -4.38 18.85 -4.19
C HIS A 17 -3.16 18.36 -3.41
N GLY A 18 -2.78 19.06 -2.33
CA GLY A 18 -1.68 18.68 -1.47
C GLY A 18 -1.99 17.44 -0.65
N LEU A 19 -3.24 17.27 -0.21
CA LEU A 19 -3.70 16.05 0.44
C LEU A 19 -3.68 14.85 -0.51
N ARG A 20 -4.08 15.03 -1.78
CA ARG A 20 -4.03 14.00 -2.83
C ARG A 20 -2.58 13.66 -3.21
N ASP A 21 -1.70 14.65 -3.34
CA ASP A 21 -0.26 14.43 -3.61
C ASP A 21 0.41 13.69 -2.45
N ARG A 22 0.13 14.07 -1.20
CA ARG A 22 0.63 13.34 -0.02
C ARG A 22 0.09 11.93 0.03
N THR A 23 -1.20 11.73 -0.25
CA THR A 23 -1.80 10.39 -0.29
C THR A 23 -1.14 9.54 -1.39
N ALA A 24 -0.88 10.12 -2.57
CA ALA A 24 -0.19 9.45 -3.67
C ALA A 24 1.28 9.16 -3.35
N LYS A 25 1.98 10.09 -2.70
CA LYS A 25 3.37 9.88 -2.25
C LYS A 25 3.47 8.86 -1.13
N THR A 26 2.56 8.85 -0.15
CA THR A 26 2.51 7.81 0.87
C THR A 26 2.16 6.45 0.26
N ALA A 27 1.31 6.43 -0.77
CA ALA A 27 0.99 5.23 -1.56
C ALA A 27 2.20 4.69 -2.35
N GLY A 28 3.05 5.55 -2.90
CA GLY A 28 4.26 5.16 -3.64
C GLY A 28 5.51 4.95 -2.79
N ALA A 29 5.65 5.67 -1.68
CA ALA A 29 6.86 5.67 -0.83
C ALA A 29 6.94 4.47 0.14
N GLY A 30 5.98 3.55 0.11
CA GLY A 30 5.90 2.42 1.06
C GLY A 30 5.87 1.04 0.41
N ALA A 31 5.89 0.93 -0.92
CA ALA A 31 5.60 -0.33 -1.60
C ALA A 31 6.69 -0.74 -2.61
N GLU A 32 7.97 -0.68 -2.25
CA GLU A 32 8.98 -1.47 -3.00
C GLU A 32 8.63 -2.98 -2.92
N LYS A 33 7.96 -3.37 -1.84
CA LYS A 33 7.50 -4.73 -1.57
C LYS A 33 6.21 -4.72 -0.74
N LEU A 34 5.14 -5.25 -1.31
CA LEU A 34 3.91 -5.58 -0.58
C LEU A 34 3.90 -7.06 -0.21
N LEU A 35 3.28 -7.39 0.91
CA LEU A 35 3.05 -8.78 1.32
C LEU A 35 1.60 -9.19 0.97
N ILE A 36 1.42 -10.38 0.43
CA ILE A 36 0.12 -10.99 0.13
C ILE A 36 -0.18 -12.03 1.20
N SER A 37 -1.29 -11.84 1.91
CA SER A 37 -1.80 -12.85 2.85
C SER A 37 -2.47 -14.01 2.09
N PRO A 38 -2.63 -15.19 2.72
CA PRO A 38 -3.35 -16.32 2.12
C PRO A 38 -4.80 -16.01 1.71
N THR A 39 -5.40 -14.96 2.27
CA THR A 39 -6.75 -14.51 1.90
C THR A 39 -6.76 -13.58 0.67
N GLY A 40 -5.59 -13.24 0.12
CA GLY A 40 -5.44 -12.40 -1.06
C GLY A 40 -5.52 -10.90 -0.77
N LEU A 41 -5.24 -10.47 0.46
CA LEU A 41 -5.09 -9.05 0.81
C LEU A 41 -3.63 -8.64 0.78
N ALA A 42 -3.37 -7.44 0.24
CA ALA A 42 -2.05 -6.83 0.25
C ALA A 42 -1.82 -5.99 1.51
N HIS A 43 -0.64 -6.12 2.10
CA HIS A 43 -0.21 -5.43 3.31
C HIS A 43 1.13 -4.72 3.08
N PHE A 44 1.32 -3.59 3.77
CA PHE A 44 2.67 -3.04 3.96
C PHE A 44 3.45 -3.92 4.93
N GLY A 45 4.79 -3.92 4.79
CA GLY A 45 5.67 -4.51 5.80
C GLY A 45 5.41 -3.93 7.18
N GLY A 46 5.44 -4.77 8.22
CA GLY A 46 5.19 -4.33 9.59
C GLY A 46 3.72 -4.15 9.98
N CYS A 47 2.76 -4.42 9.08
CA CYS A 47 1.34 -4.42 9.45
C CYS A 47 1.08 -5.39 10.62
N PRO A 48 0.51 -4.93 11.75
CA PRO A 48 0.33 -5.74 12.95
C PRO A 48 -0.76 -6.81 12.77
N HIS A 49 -1.62 -6.65 11.76
CA HIS A 49 -2.62 -7.64 11.38
C HIS A 49 -1.98 -8.74 10.51
N LYS A 50 -1.13 -9.56 11.14
CA LYS A 50 -0.53 -10.77 10.55
C LYS A 50 -1.52 -11.93 10.33
N GLY A 51 -2.82 -11.72 10.51
CA GLY A 51 -3.80 -12.80 10.48
C GLY A 51 -3.37 -13.99 11.36
N ASP A 52 -3.78 -15.19 10.97
CA ASP A 52 -3.55 -16.46 11.68
C ASP A 52 -2.12 -17.05 11.47
N ASP A 53 -1.19 -16.30 10.86
CA ASP A 53 0.14 -16.80 10.48
C ASP A 53 1.27 -15.99 11.14
N PRO A 54 1.77 -16.42 12.32
CA PRO A 54 2.77 -15.66 13.07
C PRO A 54 4.11 -15.50 12.31
N ASP A 55 4.47 -16.49 11.50
CA ASP A 55 5.77 -16.60 10.82
C ASP A 55 5.75 -16.18 9.35
N LEU A 56 4.61 -15.71 8.81
CA LEU A 56 4.46 -15.32 7.39
C LEU A 56 4.81 -16.44 6.39
N SER A 57 4.83 -17.69 6.81
CA SER A 57 5.34 -18.81 6.00
C SER A 57 4.43 -19.16 4.82
N ARG A 58 3.17 -18.73 4.87
CA ARG A 58 2.20 -18.89 3.77
C ARG A 58 1.99 -17.62 2.96
N TRP A 59 2.82 -16.60 3.15
CA TRP A 59 2.66 -15.31 2.50
C TRP A 59 3.53 -15.20 1.27
N ALA A 60 3.09 -14.36 0.33
CA ALA A 60 3.82 -14.04 -0.88
C ALA A 60 4.12 -12.54 -0.96
N GLU A 61 4.80 -12.12 -2.01
CA GLU A 61 5.29 -10.76 -2.15
C GLU A 61 5.00 -10.21 -3.54
N ILE A 62 4.72 -8.91 -3.61
CA ILE A 62 4.61 -8.16 -4.87
C ILE A 62 5.69 -7.09 -4.87
N ARG A 63 6.60 -7.18 -5.84
CA ARG A 63 7.68 -6.22 -6.08
C ARG A 63 7.32 -5.38 -7.29
N ASP A 64 6.50 -4.37 -7.07
CA ASP A 64 6.10 -3.37 -8.06
C ASP A 64 5.80 -2.07 -7.32
N GLU A 65 6.51 -1.01 -7.67
CA GLU A 65 6.43 0.30 -7.01
C GLU A 65 5.03 0.93 -7.09
N ASN A 66 4.21 0.48 -8.04
CA ASN A 66 2.85 0.93 -8.27
C ASN A 66 1.79 -0.06 -7.76
N ALA A 67 2.20 -1.17 -7.12
CA ALA A 67 1.29 -2.25 -6.74
C ALA A 67 0.14 -1.76 -5.86
N TRP A 68 0.44 -0.86 -4.92
CA TRP A 68 -0.56 -0.29 -4.03
C TRP A 68 -1.60 0.54 -4.78
N LEU A 69 -1.18 1.30 -5.80
CA LEU A 69 -2.07 2.11 -6.62
C LEU A 69 -2.91 1.22 -7.56
N LYS A 70 -2.30 0.23 -8.22
CA LYS A 70 -3.00 -0.74 -9.07
C LYS A 70 -4.10 -1.46 -8.30
N LEU A 71 -3.80 -1.93 -7.08
CA LEU A 71 -4.80 -2.53 -6.18
C LEU A 71 -5.88 -1.53 -5.74
N ALA A 72 -5.54 -0.25 -5.57
CA ALA A 72 -6.52 0.80 -5.31
C ALA A 72 -7.50 1.01 -6.48
N ASN A 73 -7.03 0.79 -7.70
CA ASN A 73 -7.81 0.87 -8.94
C ASN A 73 -8.59 -0.42 -9.24
N GLY A 74 -8.50 -1.44 -8.38
CA GLY A 74 -9.22 -2.70 -8.53
C GLY A 74 -8.49 -3.74 -9.39
N GLU A 75 -7.23 -3.51 -9.76
CA GLU A 75 -6.42 -4.53 -10.43
C GLU A 75 -6.06 -5.65 -9.45
N SER A 76 -6.06 -6.90 -9.95
CA SER A 76 -5.55 -8.04 -9.20
C SER A 76 -4.11 -8.31 -9.62
N LEU A 77 -3.22 -8.49 -8.64
CA LEU A 77 -1.78 -8.62 -8.86
C LEU A 77 -1.29 -9.98 -8.35
N PRO A 78 -0.66 -10.81 -9.20
CA PRO A 78 -0.07 -12.06 -8.76
C PRO A 78 1.18 -11.80 -7.92
N ALA A 79 1.52 -12.77 -7.08
CA ALA A 79 2.81 -12.82 -6.40
C ALA A 79 3.97 -12.81 -7.41
N THR A 80 5.00 -12.04 -7.10
CA THR A 80 6.25 -11.99 -7.85
C THR A 80 7.40 -12.68 -7.10
N ASP A 81 7.25 -12.89 -5.80
CA ASP A 81 8.25 -13.50 -4.91
C ASP A 81 7.58 -14.06 -3.63
N GLY A 82 8.35 -14.68 -2.72
CA GLY A 82 7.86 -15.21 -1.46
C GLY A 82 7.57 -16.72 -1.45
N ALA A 83 6.83 -17.19 -0.44
CA ALA A 83 6.69 -18.63 -0.18
C ALA A 83 5.64 -19.32 -1.07
N ASP A 84 4.55 -18.63 -1.41
CA ASP A 84 3.46 -19.18 -2.22
C ASP A 84 3.18 -18.29 -3.45
N LEU A 85 3.82 -18.64 -4.57
CA LEU A 85 3.67 -17.88 -5.82
C LEU A 85 2.29 -18.02 -6.49
N ALA A 86 1.40 -18.88 -5.96
CA ALA A 86 0.03 -19.00 -6.47
C ALA A 86 -0.90 -17.92 -5.89
N LEU A 87 -0.45 -17.16 -4.90
CA LEU A 87 -1.25 -16.08 -4.30
C LEU A 87 -1.43 -14.90 -5.26
N VAL A 88 -2.64 -14.34 -5.21
CA VAL A 88 -3.05 -13.15 -5.96
C VAL A 88 -3.64 -12.15 -4.98
N ALA A 89 -3.07 -10.94 -4.94
CA ALA A 89 -3.65 -9.82 -4.23
C ALA A 89 -4.81 -9.25 -5.05
N ARG A 90 -5.98 -9.17 -4.43
CA ARG A 90 -7.22 -8.64 -5.05
C ARG A 90 -7.70 -7.35 -4.40
N ALA A 91 -7.21 -7.05 -3.21
CA ALA A 91 -7.58 -5.86 -2.46
C ALA A 91 -6.46 -5.47 -1.49
N ARG A 92 -6.56 -4.24 -1.00
CA ARG A 92 -5.67 -3.69 0.03
C ARG A 92 -6.23 -4.01 1.41
N CYS A 93 -5.36 -4.32 2.37
CA CYS A 93 -5.74 -4.40 3.76
C CYS A 93 -6.32 -3.05 4.23
N LEU A 94 -7.52 -3.07 4.81
CA LEU A 94 -8.22 -1.86 5.25
C LEU A 94 -7.41 -1.06 6.28
N ASP A 95 -6.73 -1.74 7.21
CA ASP A 95 -5.90 -1.09 8.22
C ASP A 95 -4.71 -0.36 7.58
N CYS A 96 -4.03 -1.03 6.63
CA CYS A 96 -2.97 -0.41 5.83
C CYS A 96 -3.49 0.77 4.98
N VAL A 97 -4.75 0.74 4.54
CA VAL A 97 -5.37 1.89 3.84
C VAL A 97 -5.58 3.07 4.77
N ASN A 98 -6.02 2.83 6.00
CA ASN A 98 -6.32 3.88 6.97
C ASN A 98 -5.06 4.47 7.63
N HIS A 99 -4.07 3.62 7.94
CA HIS A 99 -2.85 4.01 8.64
C HIS A 99 -1.69 4.36 7.68
N GLY A 100 -1.63 3.69 6.53
CA GLY A 100 -0.45 3.71 5.67
C GLY A 100 0.65 2.76 6.17
N PRO A 101 1.88 2.87 5.62
CA PRO A 101 3.01 2.04 6.03
C PRO A 101 3.39 2.30 7.49
N TRP A 102 3.57 1.24 8.26
CA TRP A 102 4.09 1.31 9.62
C TRP A 102 5.60 1.64 9.54
N ARG A 103 6.03 2.73 10.18
CA ARG A 103 7.43 3.19 10.25
C ARG A 103 7.99 3.05 11.65
#